data_AF-A0A934LZD6-F1
#
_entry.id   AF-A0A934LZD6-F1
#
_cell.length_a   1.000
_cell.length_b   1.000
_cell.length_c   1.000
_cell.angle_alpha   90.00
_cell.angle_beta   90.00
_cell.angle_gamma   90.00
#
_symmetry.space_group_name_H-M   'P 1'
#
loop_
_entity.id
_entity.type
_entity.pdbx_description
1 polymer ?
#
loop_
_entity_poly.entity_id
_entity_poly.type
_entity_poly.pdbx_seq_one_letter_code
_entity_poly.pdbx_strand_id
1 'polypeptide(L)' 'MLRSMDSFESSSHKLVSLTSVQGGALHVNATDGVKVENATVAIADIRASNGVIHAIVSVLLPN' A
#
# COMPACT_ATOMS: atom_id res chain seq x y z
N MET A 1 14.24 -7.98 -14.82
CA MET A 1 12.89 -7.95 -15.42
C MET A 1 11.88 -7.88 -14.28
N LEU A 2 11.72 -6.70 -13.65
CA LEU A 2 10.73 -6.49 -12.58
C LEU A 2 9.40 -6.13 -13.23
N ARG A 3 8.52 -7.11 -13.37
CA ARG A 3 7.10 -6.94 -13.71
C ARG A 3 6.29 -7.43 -12.52
N SER A 4 6.17 -6.61 -11.48
CA SER A 4 5.30 -6.95 -10.35
C SER A 4 4.74 -5.75 -9.58
N MET A 5 4.97 -4.51 -10.02
CA MET A 5 4.24 -3.35 -9.48
C MET A 5 3.04 -2.93 -10.34
N ASP A 6 2.82 -3.60 -11.46
CA ASP A 6 1.76 -3.35 -12.45
C ASP A 6 0.43 -4.02 -12.04
N SER A 7 0.08 -4.08 -10.75
CA SER A 7 -1.19 -4.69 -10.33
C SER A 7 -1.66 -4.15 -8.98
N PHE A 8 -1.89 -2.83 -8.94
CA PHE A 8 -3.00 -2.31 -8.14
C PHE A 8 -4.31 -2.22 -8.95
N GLU A 9 -4.24 -2.42 -10.27
CA GLU A 9 -5.43 -2.65 -11.08
C GLU A 9 -5.89 -4.11 -11.02
N SER A 10 -7.18 -4.26 -10.68
CA SER A 10 -8.04 -5.41 -10.96
C SER A 10 -7.83 -6.69 -10.13
N SER A 11 -8.33 -6.70 -8.90
CA SER A 11 -9.31 -7.72 -8.48
C SER A 11 -9.88 -7.33 -7.11
N SER A 12 -11.18 -7.06 -7.08
CA SER A 12 -11.95 -6.64 -5.91
C SER A 12 -11.78 -7.64 -4.77
N HIS A 13 -10.93 -7.32 -3.77
CA HIS A 13 -10.57 -8.10 -2.56
C HIS A 13 -9.13 -8.62 -2.59
N LYS A 14 -8.16 -7.72 -2.36
CA LYS A 14 -6.74 -8.03 -2.28
C LYS A 14 -6.19 -7.67 -0.89
N LEU A 15 -5.80 -8.70 -0.13
CA LEU A 15 -5.04 -8.60 1.10
C LEU A 15 -3.58 -8.92 0.78
N VAL A 16 -2.66 -7.98 1.03
CA VAL A 16 -1.24 -8.14 0.74
C VAL A 16 -0.44 -7.84 1.99
N SER A 17 0.52 -8.69 2.31
CA SER A 17 1.55 -8.39 3.30
C SER A 17 2.81 -7.93 2.58
N LEU A 18 3.32 -6.76 2.95
CA LEU A 18 4.54 -6.14 2.43
C LEU A 18 5.57 -6.05 3.55
N THR A 19 6.85 -6.20 3.23
CA THR A 19 7.91 -5.91 4.20
C THR A 19 8.28 -4.44 4.13
N SER A 20 8.17 -3.73 5.25
CA SER A 20 8.64 -2.36 5.37
C SER A 20 10.16 -2.30 5.38
N VAL A 21 10.74 -1.14 5.06
CA VAL A 21 12.20 -0.93 5.16
C VAL A 21 12.70 -1.07 6.60
N GLN A 22 11.83 -0.85 7.59
CA GLN A 22 12.15 -1.09 9.00
C GLN A 22 12.20 -2.59 9.35
N GLY A 23 11.73 -3.47 8.47
CA GLY A 23 11.75 -4.92 8.62
C GLY A 23 10.43 -5.52 9.11
N GLY A 24 9.51 -4.70 9.65
CA GLY A 24 8.16 -5.13 10.02
C GLY A 24 7.26 -5.42 8.82
N ALA A 25 6.27 -6.30 9.01
CA ALA A 25 5.23 -6.57 8.02
C ALA A 25 4.18 -5.45 8.02
N LEU A 26 3.70 -5.10 6.82
CA LEU A 26 2.70 -4.08 6.56
C LEU A 26 1.56 -4.69 5.73
N HIS A 27 0.36 -4.68 6.28
CA HIS A 27 -0.82 -5.27 5.69
C HIS A 27 -1.59 -4.23 4.90
N VAL A 28 -1.84 -4.51 3.64
CA VAL A 28 -2.64 -3.68 2.74
C VAL A 28 -3.92 -4.41 2.41
N ASN A 29 -5.05 -3.76 2.63
CA ASN A 29 -6.38 -4.27 2.36
C ASN A 29 -7.05 -3.39 1.31
N ALA A 30 -7.37 -3.96 0.15
CA ALA A 30 -8.09 -3.31 -0.95
C ALA A 30 -9.48 -3.93 -1.18
N THR A 31 -10.10 -4.45 -0.13
CA THR A 31 -11.42 -5.12 -0.17
C THR A 31 -12.57 -4.12 -0.08
N ASP A 32 -12.40 -3.06 0.70
CA ASP A 32 -13.38 -1.98 0.92
C ASP A 32 -12.65 -0.63 1.05
N GLY A 33 -12.21 -0.15 -0.12
CA GLY A 33 -11.21 0.92 -0.21
C GLY A 33 -9.79 0.42 0.14
N VAL A 34 -8.78 1.23 -0.19
CA VAL A 34 -7.38 0.88 0.12
C VAL A 34 -7.05 1.36 1.52
N LYS A 35 -6.67 0.41 2.38
CA LYS A 35 -6.24 0.64 3.76
C LYS A 35 -4.90 -0.01 3.97
N VAL A 36 -4.04 0.66 4.72
CA VAL A 36 -2.73 0.17 5.15
C VAL A 36 -2.78 0.07 6.66
N GLU A 37 -2.75 -1.15 7.20
CA GLU A 37 -3.10 -1.46 8.60
C GLU A 37 -4.50 -0.90 8.93
N ASN A 38 -4.56 0.15 9.77
CA ASN A 38 -5.77 0.87 10.13
C ASN A 38 -5.91 2.24 9.45
N ALA A 39 -4.95 2.64 8.61
CA ALA A 39 -4.92 3.93 7.95
C ALA A 39 -5.58 3.85 6.55
N THR A 40 -6.56 4.71 6.30
CA THR A 40 -7.19 4.81 4.98
C THR A 40 -6.31 5.61 4.02
N VAL A 41 -6.13 5.11 2.80
CA VAL A 41 -5.48 5.84 1.71
C VAL A 41 -6.44 6.88 1.14
N ALA A 42 -6.06 8.16 1.21
CA ALA A 42 -6.81 9.27 0.60
C ALA A 42 -6.47 9.46 -0.87
N ILE A 43 -5.21 9.28 -1.25
CA ILE A 43 -4.73 9.43 -2.64
C ILE A 43 -3.77 8.29 -2.95
N ALA A 44 -4.08 7.50 -3.97
CA ALA A 44 -3.22 6.41 -4.44
C ALA A 44 -2.47 6.79 -5.71
N ASP A 45 -1.45 6.00 -6.07
CA ASP A 45 -0.77 6.03 -7.37
C ASP A 45 -0.10 7.36 -7.77
N ILE A 46 0.39 8.13 -6.79
CA ILE A 46 1.18 9.32 -7.08
C ILE A 46 2.57 8.89 -7.57
N ARG A 47 2.86 9.10 -8.85
CA ARG A 47 4.14 8.73 -9.46
C ARG A 47 5.27 9.65 -8.99
N ALA A 48 6.33 9.06 -8.46
CA ALA A 48 7.59 9.71 -8.15
C ALA A 48 8.71 9.14 -9.04
N SER A 49 9.83 9.83 -9.15
CA SER A 49 10.98 9.40 -9.97
C SER A 49 11.59 8.07 -9.52
N ASN A 50 11.33 7.67 -8.27
CA ASN A 50 11.91 6.50 -7.61
C ASN A 50 10.85 5.51 -7.08
N GLY A 51 9.56 5.70 -7.37
CA GLY A 51 8.51 4.83 -6.84
C GLY A 51 7.12 5.43 -6.94
N VAL A 52 6.23 4.96 -6.07
CA VAL A 52 4.83 5.36 -6.01
C VAL A 52 4.48 5.74 -4.57
N ILE A 53 3.80 6.88 -4.42
CA ILE A 53 3.34 7.37 -3.13
C ILE A 53 1.85 7.08 -2.98
N HIS A 54 1.48 6.55 -1.82
CA HIS A 54 0.10 6.41 -1.36
C HIS A 54 -0.08 7.29 -0.12
N ALA A 55 -0.88 8.36 -0.23
CA ALA A 55 -1.13 9.27 0.88
C ALA A 55 -2.21 8.70 1.80
N ILE A 56 -1.91 8.60 3.10
CA ILE A 56 -2.82 8.07 4.12
C ILE A 56 -3.28 9.14 5.10
N VAL A 57 -4.46 8.94 5.69
CA VAL A 57 -5.02 9.80 6.74
C VAL A 57 -4.94 9.07 8.08
N SER A 58 -3.72 8.91 8.60
CA SER A 58 -3.36 8.49 9.96
C SER A 58 -1.83 8.33 10.02
N VAL A 59 -1.27 8.30 11.23
CA VAL A 59 0.15 7.99 11.43
C VAL A 59 0.31 6.50 11.68
N LEU A 60 1.23 5.85 10.97
CA LEU A 60 1.65 4.48 11.28
C LEU A 60 2.72 4.54 12.36
N LEU A 61 2.48 3.85 13.46
CA LEU A 61 3.47 3.70 14.53
C LEU A 61 4.26 2.40 14.31
N PRO A 62 5.59 2.43 14.45
CA PRO A 62 6.40 1.23 14.41
C PRO A 62 6.10 0.38 15.66
N ASN A 63 6.09 -0.94 15.47
CA ASN A 63 6.02 -1.93 16.54
C ASN A 63 7.42 -2.51 16.79
#